data_AF-A0A1X7KDJ1-F1
#
_entry.id   AF-A0A1X7KDJ1-F1
#
_cell.length_a   1.000
_cell.length_b   1.000
_cell.length_c   1.000
_cell.angle_alpha   90.00
_cell.angle_beta   90.00
_cell.angle_gamma   90.00
#
_symmetry.space_group_name_H-M   'P 1'
#
loop_
_entity.id
_entity.type
_entity.pdbx_description
1 polymer ?
#
loop_
_entity_poly.entity_id
_entity_poly.type
_entity_poly.pdbx_seq_one_letter_code
_entity_poly.pdbx_strand_id
1 'polypeptide(L)'
;MSANEQRIEEVAIVEAAGFAGEEILEIIDIEVFVREKKPVPHGHRYRIRIDKVHYVVDVSHMTGEQILGLAGKSSAGWLLSEKVGGQMRPVAPNQTVDFAAHGVERFATIPKEVQEGEGPVRADFTVLDEDREYLDSRGYVWEAVDQSDAKRIVVRGFQPPPGFAPATVDMFVILPAGYPDTQIDMVYFHPALSRADGKQIRALITNQFEGKTWQGWSRHRTANSPWRQGIDNVGTHLMLVDDFLRVELLK
;
A
#
# COMPACT_ATOMS: atom_id res chain seq x y z
N MET A 1 2.15 47.28 -0.94
CA MET A 1 2.33 45.82 -0.92
C MET A 1 3.22 45.45 -2.09
N SER A 2 4.19 44.58 -1.85
CA SER A 2 5.06 44.00 -2.88
C SER A 2 4.26 43.06 -3.80
N ALA A 3 4.66 42.89 -5.06
CA ALA A 3 4.03 41.94 -6.00
C ALA A 3 4.03 40.49 -5.46
N ASN A 4 4.98 40.16 -4.58
CA ASN A 4 5.03 38.86 -3.92
C ASN A 4 3.98 38.73 -2.80
N GLU A 5 3.65 39.83 -2.11
CA GLU A 5 2.62 39.84 -1.07
C GLU A 5 1.22 39.67 -1.68
N GLN A 6 0.93 40.34 -2.80
CA GLN A 6 -0.35 40.21 -3.52
C GLN A 6 -0.57 38.78 -4.04
N ARG A 7 0.48 38.18 -4.64
CA ARG A 7 0.40 36.79 -5.16
C ARG A 7 0.19 35.76 -4.05
N ILE A 8 0.69 36.00 -2.84
CA ILE A 8 0.49 35.11 -1.68
C ILE A 8 -0.93 35.26 -1.13
N GLU A 9 -1.48 36.49 -1.12
CA GLU A 9 -2.84 36.80 -0.68
C GLU A 9 -3.89 36.14 -1.60
N GLU A 10 -3.68 36.17 -2.91
CA GLU A 10 -4.50 35.51 -3.94
C GLU A 10 -4.46 33.97 -3.87
N VAL A 11 -3.39 33.40 -3.29
CA VAL A 11 -3.28 31.94 -3.04
C VAL A 11 -3.94 31.55 -1.71
N ALA A 12 -4.02 32.48 -0.76
CA ALA A 12 -4.65 32.28 0.55
C ALA A 12 -6.17 32.46 0.51
N ILE A 13 -6.64 33.34 -0.36
CA ILE A 13 -8.05 33.67 -0.58
C ILE A 13 -8.37 33.36 -2.03
N VAL A 14 -9.11 32.27 -2.27
CA VAL A 14 -9.58 31.94 -3.62
C VAL A 14 -10.92 32.62 -3.83
N GLU A 15 -10.96 33.61 -4.72
CA GLU A 15 -12.21 34.22 -5.19
C GLU A 15 -12.88 33.27 -6.20
N ALA A 16 -14.04 32.72 -5.83
CA ALA A 16 -14.89 32.01 -6.79
C ALA A 16 -15.83 33.01 -7.46
N ALA A 17 -15.65 33.26 -8.76
CA ALA A 17 -16.52 34.14 -9.52
C ALA A 17 -17.92 33.52 -9.69
N GLY A 18 -18.92 34.10 -9.02
CA GLY A 18 -20.33 33.79 -9.24
C GLY A 18 -20.85 34.36 -10.57
N PHE A 19 -21.71 33.62 -11.27
CA PHE A 19 -22.43 34.17 -12.43
C PHE A 19 -23.52 35.14 -11.93
N ALA A 20 -23.46 36.40 -12.38
CA ALA A 20 -24.47 37.46 -12.26
C ALA A 20 -25.45 37.35 -11.06
N GLY A 21 -25.02 37.86 -9.90
CA GLY A 21 -25.87 38.09 -8.73
C GLY A 21 -25.49 37.34 -7.45
N GLU A 22 -24.51 36.44 -7.51
CA GLU A 22 -23.97 35.75 -6.31
C GLU A 22 -22.81 36.55 -5.68
N GLU A 23 -22.82 36.65 -4.35
CA GLU A 23 -21.75 37.23 -3.54
C GLU A 23 -20.41 36.51 -3.82
N ILE A 24 -19.32 37.28 -3.90
CA ILE A 24 -17.96 36.73 -3.95
C ILE A 24 -17.74 36.01 -2.62
N LEU A 25 -17.75 34.68 -2.65
CA LEU A 25 -17.52 33.86 -1.45
C LEU A 25 -16.02 33.63 -1.31
N GLU A 26 -15.41 34.33 -0.36
CA GLU A 26 -14.00 34.16 0.00
C GLU A 26 -13.75 32.75 0.57
N ILE A 27 -12.87 31.99 -0.08
CA ILE A 27 -12.43 30.67 0.40
C ILE A 27 -11.04 30.82 1.04
N ILE A 28 -10.96 30.53 2.34
CA ILE A 28 -9.75 30.60 3.14
C ILE A 28 -9.00 29.27 3.06
N ASP A 29 -7.81 29.27 2.47
CA ASP A 29 -6.90 28.10 2.49
C ASP A 29 -6.15 28.06 3.83
N ILE A 30 -6.54 27.11 4.69
CA ILE A 30 -6.02 27.03 6.06
C ILE A 30 -4.52 26.75 6.05
N GLU A 31 -4.03 25.91 5.13
CA GLU A 31 -2.61 25.54 5.06
C GLU A 31 -1.73 26.76 4.79
N VAL A 32 -2.24 27.70 3.97
CA VAL A 32 -1.56 28.96 3.67
C VAL A 32 -1.54 29.88 4.88
N PHE A 33 -2.69 30.13 5.52
CA PHE A 33 -2.76 31.02 6.70
C PHE A 33 -1.88 30.54 7.86
N VAL A 34 -1.89 29.23 8.13
CA VAL A 34 -1.05 28.63 9.18
C VAL A 34 0.43 28.74 8.84
N ARG A 35 0.83 28.48 7.59
CA ARG A 35 2.23 28.63 7.14
C ARG A 35 2.73 30.07 7.28
N GLU A 36 1.90 31.05 6.95
CA GLU A 36 2.21 32.48 7.06
C GLU A 36 2.08 33.00 8.51
N LYS A 37 1.71 32.15 9.47
CA LYS A 37 1.46 32.50 10.89
C LYS A 37 0.41 33.61 11.05
N LYS A 38 -0.57 33.67 10.15
CA LYS A 38 -1.70 34.58 10.21
C LYS A 38 -2.88 33.93 10.95
N PRO A 39 -3.68 34.69 11.70
CA PRO A 39 -4.92 34.17 12.28
C PRO A 39 -5.89 33.81 11.15
N VAL A 40 -6.49 32.63 11.23
CA VAL A 40 -7.51 32.16 10.28
C VAL A 40 -8.84 32.86 10.60
N PRO A 41 -9.44 33.61 9.66
CA PRO A 41 -10.70 34.32 9.89
C PRO A 41 -11.90 33.39 10.14
N HIS A 42 -12.84 33.80 10.99
CA HIS A 42 -14.09 33.08 11.25
C HIS A 42 -15.19 33.46 10.24
N GLY A 43 -16.12 32.54 9.96
CA GLY A 43 -17.32 32.83 9.17
C GLY A 43 -17.14 32.75 7.65
N HIS A 44 -16.04 32.16 7.18
CA HIS A 44 -15.75 31.97 5.77
C HIS A 44 -15.92 30.51 5.35
N ARG A 45 -15.79 30.24 4.05
CA ARG A 45 -15.54 28.89 3.56
C ARG A 45 -14.08 28.53 3.79
N TYR A 46 -13.82 27.30 4.20
CA TYR A 46 -12.48 26.81 4.48
C TYR A 46 -12.08 25.77 3.47
N ARG A 47 -10.89 25.93 2.88
CA ARG A 47 -10.24 24.89 2.09
C ARG A 47 -9.29 24.12 2.98
N ILE A 48 -9.63 22.87 3.24
CA ILE A 48 -8.84 21.93 4.05
C ILE A 48 -8.22 20.86 3.17
N ARG A 49 -7.05 20.37 3.57
CA ARG A 49 -6.41 19.25 2.88
C ARG A 49 -6.54 17.98 3.69
N ILE A 50 -7.02 16.92 3.05
CA ILE A 50 -7.04 15.56 3.58
C ILE A 50 -6.20 14.70 2.64
N ASP A 51 -5.12 14.10 3.17
CA ASP A 51 -4.09 13.41 2.40
C ASP A 51 -3.46 14.33 1.31
N LYS A 52 -3.85 14.13 0.05
CA LYS A 52 -3.41 14.94 -1.12
C LYS A 52 -4.54 15.73 -1.78
N VAL A 53 -5.77 15.63 -1.26
CA VAL A 53 -6.97 16.22 -1.87
C VAL A 53 -7.46 17.39 -1.03
N HIS A 54 -7.90 18.46 -1.68
CA HIS A 54 -8.47 19.63 -1.02
C HIS A 54 -9.99 19.57 -1.06
N TYR A 55 -10.61 19.92 0.06
CA TYR A 55 -12.06 19.98 0.23
C TYR A 55 -12.44 21.37 0.71
N VAL A 56 -13.55 21.92 0.21
CA VAL A 56 -14.10 23.20 0.66
C VAL A 56 -15.29 22.92 1.57
N VAL A 57 -15.31 23.56 2.74
CA VAL A 57 -16.35 23.39 3.76
C VAL A 57 -16.88 24.75 4.22
N ASP A 58 -18.18 24.80 4.50
CA ASP A 58 -18.88 26.04 4.86
C ASP A 58 -19.02 26.23 6.38
N VAL A 59 -18.31 25.41 7.17
CA VAL A 59 -18.36 25.38 8.63
C VAL A 59 -16.95 25.57 9.20
N SER A 60 -16.84 26.29 10.32
CA SER A 60 -15.56 26.56 10.99
C SER A 60 -15.05 25.40 11.85
N HIS A 61 -15.85 24.36 12.02
CA HIS A 61 -15.51 23.19 12.81
C HIS A 61 -16.24 21.95 12.31
N MET A 62 -15.61 20.80 12.46
CA MET A 62 -16.17 19.49 12.13
C MET A 62 -15.67 18.44 13.11
N THR A 63 -16.44 17.38 13.33
CA THR A 63 -15.95 16.22 14.07
C THR A 63 -15.00 15.38 13.22
N GLY A 64 -14.18 14.54 13.85
CA GLY A 64 -13.32 13.59 13.13
C GLY A 64 -14.10 12.69 12.16
N GLU A 65 -15.30 12.24 12.52
CA GLU A 65 -16.17 11.46 11.63
C GLU A 65 -16.60 12.25 10.40
N GLN A 66 -17.00 13.51 10.58
CA GLN A 66 -17.43 14.36 9.48
C GLN A 66 -16.27 14.67 8.52
N ILE A 67 -15.05 14.87 9.05
CA ILE A 67 -13.85 15.09 8.24
C ILE A 67 -13.51 13.84 7.42
N LEU A 68 -13.58 12.64 8.01
CA LEU A 68 -13.43 11.38 7.27
C LEU A 68 -14.49 11.25 6.15
N GLY A 69 -15.73 11.63 6.45
CA GLY A 69 -16.84 11.60 5.50
C GLY A 69 -16.60 12.42 4.24
N LEU A 70 -15.91 13.58 4.33
CA LEU A 70 -15.54 14.38 3.15
C LEU A 70 -14.71 13.58 2.14
N ALA A 71 -13.84 12.70 2.63
CA ALA A 71 -12.99 11.84 1.82
C ALA A 71 -13.63 10.49 1.46
N GLY A 72 -14.94 10.32 1.69
CA GLY A 72 -15.66 9.06 1.47
C GLY A 72 -15.24 7.94 2.43
N LYS A 73 -14.70 8.29 3.61
CA LYS A 73 -14.21 7.36 4.64
C LYS A 73 -15.08 7.45 5.90
N SER A 74 -14.93 6.50 6.81
CA SER A 74 -15.60 6.51 8.12
C SER A 74 -14.66 5.99 9.21
N SER A 75 -14.95 6.32 10.47
CA SER A 75 -14.14 5.81 11.57
C SER A 75 -14.29 4.30 11.77
N ALA A 76 -15.21 3.62 11.09
CA ALA A 76 -15.27 2.17 11.11
C ALA A 76 -14.01 1.54 10.53
N GLY A 77 -13.46 2.13 9.46
CA GLY A 77 -12.31 1.58 8.72
C GLY A 77 -11.07 2.48 8.72
N TRP A 78 -11.11 3.68 9.30
CA TRP A 78 -10.01 4.64 9.20
C TRP A 78 -9.77 5.40 10.51
N LEU A 79 -8.50 5.69 10.78
CA LEU A 79 -8.04 6.67 11.76
C LEU A 79 -7.84 8.01 11.07
N LEU A 80 -8.07 9.09 11.81
CA LEU A 80 -7.81 10.46 11.39
C LEU A 80 -6.70 11.06 12.26
N SER A 81 -5.82 11.81 11.64
CA SER A 81 -4.80 12.60 12.33
C SER A 81 -4.71 14.01 11.72
N GLU A 82 -4.48 15.00 12.55
CA GLU A 82 -4.20 16.38 12.15
C GLU A 82 -2.71 16.67 12.26
N LYS A 83 -2.18 17.50 11.37
CA LYS A 83 -0.82 18.03 11.47
C LYS A 83 -0.88 19.46 11.99
N VAL A 84 -0.24 19.71 13.13
CA VAL A 84 -0.17 21.03 13.78
C VAL A 84 1.26 21.29 14.20
N GLY A 85 1.86 22.38 13.71
CA GLY A 85 3.24 22.75 14.03
C GLY A 85 4.25 21.66 13.65
N GLY A 86 4.02 21.00 12.51
CA GLY A 86 4.83 19.87 12.05
C GLY A 86 4.56 18.52 12.72
N GLN A 87 3.81 18.45 13.82
CA GLN A 87 3.51 17.21 14.55
C GLN A 87 2.16 16.61 14.15
N MET A 88 2.12 15.29 13.99
CA MET A 88 0.87 14.56 13.78
C MET A 88 0.19 14.26 15.13
N ARG A 89 -1.10 14.56 15.25
CA ARG A 89 -1.92 14.27 16.43
C ARG A 89 -3.17 13.50 16.03
N PRO A 90 -3.54 12.42 16.75
CA PRO A 90 -4.77 11.68 16.45
C PRO A 90 -6.01 12.53 16.74
N VAL A 91 -7.03 12.41 15.89
CA VAL A 91 -8.34 13.04 16.06
C VAL A 91 -9.38 11.94 16.27
N ALA A 92 -10.04 11.94 17.43
CA ALA A 92 -11.09 10.97 17.70
C ALA A 92 -12.35 11.23 16.85
N PRO A 93 -13.19 10.21 16.55
CA PRO A 93 -14.35 10.39 15.67
C PRO A 93 -15.36 11.44 16.15
N ASN A 94 -15.52 11.56 17.47
CA ASN A 94 -16.39 12.53 18.13
C ASN A 94 -15.67 13.81 18.58
N GLN A 95 -14.36 13.92 18.37
CA GLN A 95 -13.60 15.12 18.68
C GLN A 95 -13.91 16.19 17.63
N THR A 96 -14.32 17.36 18.09
CA THR A 96 -14.50 18.55 17.24
C THR A 96 -13.17 19.23 17.00
N VAL A 97 -12.82 19.44 15.73
CA VAL A 97 -11.66 20.22 15.30
C VAL A 97 -12.15 21.58 14.83
N ASP A 98 -11.64 22.64 15.44
CA ASP A 98 -11.91 24.02 15.01
C ASP A 98 -10.80 24.49 14.06
N PHE A 99 -11.19 24.73 12.82
CA PHE A 99 -10.31 25.11 11.72
C PHE A 99 -9.64 26.48 11.90
N ALA A 100 -10.25 27.39 12.66
CA ALA A 100 -9.73 28.72 12.90
C ALA A 100 -8.79 28.76 14.12
N ALA A 101 -9.05 27.93 15.14
CA ALA A 101 -8.32 27.98 16.41
C ALA A 101 -7.16 26.96 16.52
N HIS A 102 -7.19 25.84 15.80
CA HIS A 102 -6.27 24.72 16.07
C HIS A 102 -4.93 24.78 15.30
N GLY A 103 -4.75 25.72 14.38
CA GLY A 103 -3.53 25.80 13.58
C GLY A 103 -3.31 24.56 12.71
N VAL A 104 -4.40 23.99 12.19
CA VAL A 104 -4.38 22.75 11.39
C VAL A 104 -3.71 23.03 10.04
N GLU A 105 -2.61 22.36 9.77
CA GLU A 105 -1.93 22.44 8.47
C GLU A 105 -2.60 21.53 7.44
N ARG A 106 -2.95 20.30 7.85
CA ARG A 106 -3.62 19.28 7.04
C ARG A 106 -4.11 18.11 7.88
N PHE A 107 -4.99 17.30 7.32
CA PHE A 107 -5.37 15.99 7.84
C PHE A 107 -4.70 14.87 7.06
N ALA A 108 -4.44 13.76 7.74
CA ALA A 108 -4.04 12.50 7.15
C ALA A 108 -4.90 11.37 7.69
N THR A 109 -5.26 10.45 6.80
CA THR A 109 -6.04 9.27 7.15
C THR A 109 -5.16 8.02 7.09
N ILE A 110 -5.43 7.08 8.00
CA ILE A 110 -4.71 5.81 8.09
C ILE A 110 -5.77 4.71 8.12
N PRO A 111 -5.73 3.67 7.27
CA PRO A 111 -6.65 2.54 7.38
C PRO A 111 -6.53 1.90 8.77
N LYS A 112 -7.66 1.56 9.40
CA LYS A 112 -7.72 0.75 10.63
C LYS A 112 -7.41 -0.72 10.36
N GLU A 113 -7.46 -1.16 9.10
CA GLU A 113 -6.77 -2.37 8.67
C GLU A 113 -5.27 -2.12 8.78
N VAL A 114 -4.77 -2.24 10.00
CA VAL A 114 -3.41 -2.66 10.25
C VAL A 114 -3.44 -4.14 9.91
N GLN A 115 -3.00 -4.50 8.71
CA GLN A 115 -2.40 -5.82 8.54
C GLN A 115 -1.09 -5.76 9.35
N GLU A 116 -1.21 -5.94 10.68
CA GLU A 116 -0.24 -6.80 11.33
C GLU A 116 -0.37 -8.07 10.51
N GLY A 117 0.66 -8.37 9.72
CA GLY A 117 0.67 -9.60 8.95
C GLY A 117 0.21 -10.70 9.87
N GLU A 118 -0.79 -11.45 9.44
CA GLU A 118 -0.97 -12.77 9.99
C GLU A 118 0.35 -13.46 9.69
N GLY A 119 1.24 -13.44 10.69
CA GLY A 119 2.55 -14.05 10.59
C GLY A 119 2.37 -15.52 10.20
N PRO A 120 3.47 -16.23 9.96
CA PRO A 120 3.40 -17.54 9.37
C PRO A 120 2.42 -18.46 10.14
N VAL A 121 1.47 -19.07 9.42
CA VAL A 121 0.50 -20.04 9.99
C VAL A 121 1.23 -21.22 10.65
N ARG A 122 2.43 -21.51 10.13
CA ARG A 122 3.41 -22.45 10.70
C ARG A 122 4.81 -21.88 10.54
N ALA A 123 5.60 -21.89 11.61
CA ALA A 123 6.99 -21.45 11.58
C ALA A 123 7.93 -22.47 12.24
N ASP A 124 8.51 -23.36 11.42
CA ASP A 124 9.53 -24.30 11.85
C ASP A 124 10.91 -23.63 12.00
N PHE A 125 11.10 -22.45 11.38
CA PHE A 125 12.31 -21.65 11.48
C PHE A 125 12.00 -20.15 11.42
N THR A 126 12.91 -19.33 11.94
CA THR A 126 12.84 -17.87 11.85
C THR A 126 13.27 -17.41 10.46
N VAL A 127 12.38 -16.70 9.77
CA VAL A 127 12.68 -16.02 8.49
C VAL A 127 13.36 -14.67 8.71
N LEU A 128 13.92 -14.09 7.65
CA LEU A 128 14.41 -12.70 7.67
C LEU A 128 13.25 -11.74 7.88
N ASP A 129 13.50 -10.61 8.57
CA ASP A 129 12.47 -9.62 8.84
C ASP A 129 11.93 -8.99 7.55
N GLU A 130 12.79 -8.79 6.54
CA GLU A 130 12.39 -8.30 5.23
C GLU A 130 11.48 -9.29 4.47
N ASP A 131 11.71 -10.60 4.63
CA ASP A 131 10.86 -11.62 4.01
C ASP A 131 9.49 -11.66 4.68
N ARG A 132 9.46 -11.61 6.02
CA ARG A 132 8.21 -11.52 6.80
C ARG A 132 7.43 -10.28 6.38
N GLU A 133 8.05 -9.10 6.46
CA GLU A 133 7.39 -7.82 6.11
C GLU A 133 6.83 -7.85 4.69
N TYR A 134 7.57 -8.41 3.73
CA TYR A 134 7.05 -8.59 2.38
C TYR A 134 5.83 -9.51 2.34
N LEU A 135 5.92 -10.74 2.88
CA LEU A 135 4.83 -11.72 2.80
C LEU A 135 3.55 -11.20 3.50
N ASP A 136 3.74 -10.58 4.65
CA ASP A 136 2.70 -9.99 5.49
C ASP A 136 2.02 -8.81 4.79
N SER A 137 2.80 -7.88 4.22
CA SER A 137 2.27 -6.71 3.49
C SER A 137 1.53 -7.07 2.19
N ARG A 138 1.76 -8.28 1.66
CA ARG A 138 1.01 -8.82 0.52
C ARG A 138 -0.30 -9.49 0.94
N GLY A 139 -0.56 -9.63 2.24
CA GLY A 139 -1.72 -10.34 2.77
C GLY A 139 -1.68 -11.83 2.45
N TYR A 140 -0.49 -12.40 2.29
CA TYR A 140 -0.35 -13.83 2.02
C TYR A 140 -0.59 -14.65 3.28
N VAL A 141 -1.32 -15.75 3.12
CA VAL A 141 -1.35 -16.83 4.12
C VAL A 141 -0.13 -17.70 3.85
N TRP A 142 0.88 -17.66 4.72
CA TRP A 142 2.16 -18.30 4.44
C TRP A 142 2.71 -19.13 5.61
N GLU A 143 3.65 -20.03 5.31
CA GLU A 143 4.31 -20.93 6.26
C GLU A 143 5.82 -20.95 6.02
N ALA A 144 6.60 -21.00 7.10
CA ALA A 144 8.03 -21.32 7.09
C ALA A 144 8.20 -22.79 7.48
N VAL A 145 8.47 -23.66 6.50
CA VAL A 145 8.56 -25.12 6.71
C VAL A 145 10.01 -25.57 6.64
N ASP A 146 10.47 -26.29 7.66
CA ASP A 146 11.79 -26.92 7.71
C ASP A 146 11.60 -28.45 7.69
N GLN A 147 12.04 -29.06 6.60
CA GLN A 147 12.05 -30.52 6.44
C GLN A 147 13.48 -30.98 6.15
N SER A 148 13.75 -32.26 6.39
CA SER A 148 15.09 -32.85 6.28
C SER A 148 15.77 -32.63 4.93
N ASP A 149 15.01 -32.32 3.88
CA ASP A 149 15.53 -32.06 2.55
C ASP A 149 15.77 -30.57 2.24
N ALA A 150 14.89 -29.67 2.70
CA ALA A 150 15.01 -28.24 2.44
C ALA A 150 14.10 -27.37 3.32
N LYS A 151 14.53 -26.12 3.54
CA LYS A 151 13.69 -25.04 4.05
C LYS A 151 12.84 -24.44 2.94
N ARG A 152 11.59 -24.13 3.24
CA ARG A 152 10.60 -23.63 2.28
C ARG A 152 9.81 -22.47 2.85
N ILE A 153 9.46 -21.53 1.98
CA ILE A 153 8.37 -20.59 2.21
C ILE A 153 7.20 -21.05 1.36
N VAL A 154 6.10 -21.41 2.00
CA VAL A 154 4.87 -21.86 1.35
C VAL A 154 3.84 -20.74 1.43
N VAL A 155 3.21 -20.39 0.32
CA VAL A 155 2.09 -19.44 0.25
C VAL A 155 0.84 -20.22 -0.16
N ARG A 156 -0.18 -20.17 0.68
CA ARG A 156 -1.46 -20.85 0.47
C ARG A 156 -2.44 -19.95 -0.26
N GLY A 157 -3.22 -20.53 -1.17
CA GLY A 157 -4.28 -19.79 -1.87
C GLY A 157 -3.77 -18.65 -2.75
N PHE A 158 -2.55 -18.74 -3.26
CA PHE A 158 -2.01 -17.80 -4.24
C PHE A 158 -2.90 -17.70 -5.49
N GLN A 159 -3.16 -16.48 -5.92
CA GLN A 159 -3.95 -16.17 -7.11
C GLN A 159 -3.02 -15.72 -8.24
N PRO A 160 -2.74 -16.59 -9.23
CA PRO A 160 -1.92 -16.19 -10.39
C PRO A 160 -2.64 -15.11 -11.22
N PRO A 161 -1.92 -14.40 -12.09
CA PRO A 161 -2.53 -13.44 -13.01
C PRO A 161 -3.68 -14.05 -13.83
N PRO A 162 -4.74 -13.28 -14.14
CA PRO A 162 -5.83 -13.76 -14.99
C PRO A 162 -5.30 -14.31 -16.32
N GLY A 163 -5.74 -15.52 -16.68
CA GLY A 163 -5.23 -16.26 -17.84
C GLY A 163 -4.66 -17.63 -17.50
N PHE A 164 -4.46 -17.93 -16.22
CA PHE A 164 -4.14 -19.27 -15.73
C PHE A 164 -5.36 -19.99 -15.14
N ALA A 165 -5.31 -21.32 -15.15
CA ALA A 165 -6.22 -22.22 -14.45
C ALA A 165 -5.42 -23.28 -13.67
N PRO A 166 -5.82 -23.62 -12.43
CA PRO A 166 -6.92 -23.01 -11.67
C PRO A 166 -6.60 -21.58 -11.22
N ALA A 167 -7.64 -20.80 -10.88
CA ALA A 167 -7.51 -19.40 -10.44
C ALA A 167 -6.93 -19.24 -9.03
N THR A 168 -6.74 -20.34 -8.32
CA THR A 168 -6.16 -20.38 -6.98
C THR A 168 -5.33 -21.65 -6.86
N VAL A 169 -4.09 -21.50 -6.42
CA VAL A 169 -3.11 -22.56 -6.19
C VAL A 169 -2.34 -22.28 -4.91
N ASP A 170 -1.75 -23.31 -4.31
CA ASP A 170 -0.65 -23.09 -3.39
C ASP A 170 0.64 -22.91 -4.21
N MET A 171 1.58 -22.14 -3.66
CA MET A 171 2.94 -22.08 -4.20
C MET A 171 3.98 -22.22 -3.10
N PHE A 172 5.19 -22.65 -3.44
CA PHE A 172 6.33 -22.52 -2.53
C PHE A 172 7.62 -22.21 -3.27
N VAL A 173 8.58 -21.67 -2.51
CA VAL A 173 9.98 -21.52 -2.91
C VAL A 173 10.86 -22.29 -1.94
N ILE A 174 11.97 -22.84 -2.44
CA ILE A 174 12.99 -23.49 -1.62
C ILE A 174 14.04 -22.44 -1.28
N LEU A 175 14.36 -22.30 0.01
CA LEU A 175 15.47 -21.49 0.46
C LEU A 175 16.76 -22.33 0.35
N PRO A 176 17.70 -21.96 -0.54
CA PRO A 176 18.95 -22.69 -0.67
C PRO A 176 19.81 -22.55 0.60
N ALA A 177 20.74 -23.49 0.79
CA ALA A 177 21.77 -23.34 1.80
C ALA A 177 22.58 -22.06 1.53
N GLY A 178 22.70 -21.19 2.54
CA GLY A 178 23.36 -19.90 2.40
C GLY A 178 22.46 -18.75 1.91
N TYR A 179 21.14 -18.95 1.82
CA TYR A 179 20.18 -17.84 1.69
C TYR A 179 20.34 -16.85 2.87
N PRO A 180 20.33 -15.51 2.66
CA PRO A 180 20.01 -14.79 1.42
C PRO A 180 21.18 -14.54 0.45
N ASP A 181 22.41 -14.94 0.77
CA ASP A 181 23.55 -14.74 -0.14
C ASP A 181 23.57 -15.72 -1.32
N THR A 182 22.75 -16.77 -1.23
CA THR A 182 22.55 -17.78 -2.27
C THR A 182 21.19 -17.61 -2.94
N GLN A 183 21.19 -17.69 -4.27
CA GLN A 183 20.05 -17.42 -5.12
C GLN A 183 18.88 -18.40 -4.96
N ILE A 184 17.66 -17.86 -4.87
CA ILE A 184 16.43 -18.60 -5.18
C ILE A 184 16.19 -18.58 -6.70
N ASP A 185 15.96 -19.73 -7.32
CA ASP A 185 15.85 -19.90 -8.79
C ASP A 185 14.60 -20.67 -9.26
N MET A 186 13.81 -21.18 -8.31
CA MET A 186 12.62 -21.99 -8.57
C MET A 186 11.39 -21.41 -7.88
N VAL A 187 10.22 -21.71 -8.44
CA VAL A 187 8.92 -21.65 -7.74
C VAL A 187 8.10 -22.87 -8.14
N TYR A 188 7.29 -23.37 -7.20
CA TYR A 188 6.53 -24.58 -7.37
C TYR A 188 5.04 -24.31 -7.11
N PHE A 189 4.15 -24.91 -7.90
CA PHE A 189 2.70 -24.71 -7.81
C PHE A 189 1.94 -26.03 -7.64
N HIS A 190 0.89 -25.99 -6.82
CA HIS A 190 -0.07 -27.08 -6.70
C HIS A 190 -1.50 -26.55 -6.43
N PRO A 191 -2.53 -26.97 -7.19
CA PRO A 191 -2.44 -27.79 -8.39
C PRO A 191 -1.56 -27.16 -9.48
N ALA A 192 -1.14 -27.98 -10.44
CA ALA A 192 -0.30 -27.51 -11.55
C ALA A 192 -1.02 -26.41 -12.34
N LEU A 193 -0.30 -25.34 -12.69
CA LEU A 193 -0.84 -24.28 -13.53
C LEU A 193 -0.95 -24.76 -14.97
N SER A 194 -2.05 -24.36 -15.60
CA SER A 194 -2.33 -24.48 -17.02
C SER A 194 -2.77 -23.12 -17.55
N ARG A 195 -2.53 -22.85 -18.83
CA ARG A 195 -3.03 -21.61 -19.45
C ARG A 195 -4.47 -21.81 -19.89
N ALA A 196 -5.31 -20.82 -19.65
CA ALA A 196 -6.72 -20.84 -20.04
C ALA A 196 -6.91 -20.84 -21.58
N ASP A 197 -5.90 -20.38 -22.33
CA ASP A 197 -5.86 -20.43 -23.79
C ASP A 197 -5.41 -21.79 -24.36
N GLY A 198 -5.14 -22.77 -23.50
CA GLY A 198 -4.72 -24.12 -23.89
C GLY A 198 -3.27 -24.24 -24.37
N LYS A 199 -2.49 -23.15 -24.41
CA LYS A 199 -1.07 -23.24 -24.77
C LYS A 199 -0.29 -24.00 -23.70
N GLN A 200 0.62 -24.86 -24.17
CA GLN A 200 1.47 -25.63 -23.27
C GLN A 200 2.52 -24.75 -22.59
N ILE A 201 2.66 -24.94 -21.28
CA ILE A 201 3.75 -24.39 -20.49
C ILE A 201 4.93 -25.33 -20.60
N ARG A 202 6.07 -24.82 -21.10
CA ARG A 202 7.28 -25.62 -21.34
C ARG A 202 8.26 -25.54 -20.16
N ALA A 203 9.23 -26.47 -20.14
CA ALA A 203 10.35 -26.50 -19.19
C ALA A 203 9.92 -26.61 -17.71
N LEU A 204 9.06 -27.59 -17.44
CA LEU A 204 8.57 -27.90 -16.10
C LEU A 204 9.38 -29.02 -15.48
N ILE A 205 9.70 -28.88 -14.20
CA ILE A 205 10.21 -29.96 -13.34
C ILE A 205 9.14 -30.34 -12.32
N THR A 206 9.32 -31.45 -11.62
CA THR A 206 8.42 -31.83 -10.51
C THR A 206 9.19 -31.89 -9.19
N ASN A 207 8.49 -31.57 -8.09
CA ASN A 207 8.99 -31.72 -6.73
C ASN A 207 7.92 -32.44 -5.88
N GLN A 208 8.36 -33.30 -4.95
CA GLN A 208 7.47 -34.00 -4.03
C GLN A 208 7.52 -33.30 -2.67
N PHE A 209 6.36 -32.85 -2.20
CA PHE A 209 6.23 -32.16 -0.92
C PHE A 209 4.78 -32.31 -0.40
N GLU A 210 4.61 -32.58 0.90
CA GLU A 210 3.30 -32.86 1.53
C GLU A 210 2.49 -33.99 0.87
N GLY A 211 3.17 -35.03 0.35
CA GLY A 211 2.51 -36.12 -0.37
C GLY A 211 1.87 -35.70 -1.70
N LYS A 212 2.14 -34.47 -2.16
CA LYS A 212 1.67 -33.91 -3.43
C LYS A 212 2.84 -33.82 -4.41
N THR A 213 2.52 -33.95 -5.69
CA THR A 213 3.44 -33.60 -6.79
C THR A 213 3.19 -32.15 -7.20
N TRP A 214 4.25 -31.34 -7.12
CA TRP A 214 4.23 -29.91 -7.42
C TRP A 214 4.89 -29.63 -8.77
N GLN A 215 4.30 -28.73 -9.54
CA GLN A 215 4.83 -28.26 -10.82
C GLN A 215 5.86 -27.15 -10.58
N GLY A 216 7.13 -27.43 -10.87
CA GLY A 216 8.23 -26.50 -10.70
C GLY A 216 8.54 -25.71 -11.98
N TRP A 217 8.73 -24.41 -11.82
CA TRP A 217 9.14 -23.49 -12.87
C TRP A 217 10.53 -22.97 -12.56
N SER A 218 11.49 -23.27 -13.44
CA SER A 218 12.86 -22.76 -13.31
C SER A 218 13.00 -21.41 -13.96
N ARG A 219 13.62 -20.48 -13.23
CA ARG A 219 14.09 -19.20 -13.75
C ARG A 219 15.53 -19.01 -13.29
N HIS A 220 16.42 -19.68 -14.01
CA HIS A 220 17.84 -19.41 -13.88
C HIS A 220 18.09 -17.94 -14.21
N ARG A 221 18.74 -17.23 -13.29
CA ARG A 221 19.10 -15.83 -13.48
C ARG A 221 20.28 -15.79 -14.46
N THR A 222 20.23 -14.85 -15.39
CA THR A 222 21.32 -14.66 -16.36
C THR A 222 22.34 -13.66 -15.83
N ALA A 223 23.50 -13.56 -16.48
CA ALA A 223 24.50 -12.54 -16.16
C ALA A 223 23.95 -11.10 -16.21
N ASN A 224 22.86 -10.87 -16.95
CA ASN A 224 22.21 -9.57 -17.08
C ASN A 224 21.17 -9.29 -15.97
N SER A 225 20.84 -10.28 -15.14
CA SER A 225 19.93 -10.14 -14.00
C SER A 225 20.37 -11.06 -12.85
N PRO A 226 21.62 -10.91 -12.36
CA PRO A 226 22.15 -11.79 -11.33
C PRO A 226 21.42 -11.56 -10.00
N TRP A 227 21.45 -12.58 -9.14
CA TRP A 227 21.09 -12.39 -7.73
C TRP A 227 22.07 -11.43 -7.07
N ARG A 228 21.54 -10.44 -6.35
CA ARG A 228 22.32 -9.40 -5.68
C ARG A 228 22.38 -9.71 -4.19
N GLN A 229 23.55 -10.15 -3.74
CA GLN A 229 23.79 -10.44 -2.31
C GLN A 229 23.49 -9.21 -1.44
N GLY A 230 22.84 -9.45 -0.30
CA GLY A 230 22.39 -8.39 0.60
C GLY A 230 21.26 -7.48 0.07
N ILE A 231 20.71 -7.76 -1.12
CA ILE A 231 19.61 -6.98 -1.72
C ILE A 231 18.43 -7.87 -2.09
N ASP A 232 18.68 -8.99 -2.76
CA ASP A 232 17.64 -9.91 -3.18
C ASP A 232 17.23 -10.86 -2.06
N ASN A 233 15.93 -11.17 -2.01
CA ASN A 233 15.29 -11.95 -0.95
C ASN A 233 14.03 -12.64 -1.50
N VAL A 234 13.18 -13.25 -0.65
CA VAL A 234 11.94 -13.90 -1.09
C VAL A 234 11.04 -12.90 -1.80
N GLY A 235 10.95 -11.68 -1.28
CA GLY A 235 10.14 -10.63 -1.86
C GLY A 235 10.53 -10.28 -3.30
N THR A 236 11.81 -9.99 -3.54
CA THR A 236 12.27 -9.67 -4.91
C THR A 236 12.15 -10.86 -5.86
N HIS A 237 12.29 -12.09 -5.35
CA HIS A 237 12.05 -13.29 -6.13
C HIS A 237 10.58 -13.49 -6.49
N LEU A 238 9.65 -13.29 -5.54
CA LEU A 238 8.21 -13.39 -5.82
C LEU A 238 7.70 -12.28 -6.76
N MET A 239 8.32 -11.10 -6.74
CA MET A 239 8.07 -10.07 -7.76
C MET A 239 8.48 -10.54 -9.16
N LEU A 240 9.64 -11.20 -9.28
CA LEU A 240 10.07 -11.82 -10.54
C LEU A 240 9.13 -12.96 -10.97
N VAL A 241 8.56 -13.70 -10.00
CA VAL A 241 7.54 -14.72 -10.26
C VAL A 241 6.30 -14.13 -10.91
N ASP A 242 5.76 -13.05 -10.36
CA ASP A 242 4.60 -12.36 -10.94
C ASP A 242 4.88 -11.87 -12.38
N ASP A 243 6.05 -11.26 -12.61
CA ASP A 243 6.44 -10.78 -13.94
C ASP A 243 6.51 -11.92 -14.96
N PHE A 244 7.20 -13.03 -14.66
CA PHE A 244 7.32 -14.09 -15.65
C PHE A 244 5.99 -14.81 -15.91
N LEU A 245 5.09 -14.89 -14.91
CA LEU A 245 3.76 -15.45 -15.12
C LEU A 245 2.99 -14.60 -16.13
N ARG A 246 3.08 -13.27 -16.03
CA ARG A 246 2.48 -12.34 -17.01
C ARG A 246 3.13 -12.48 -18.39
N VAL A 247 4.45 -12.54 -18.46
CA VAL A 247 5.19 -12.72 -19.72
C VAL A 247 4.85 -14.06 -20.38
N GLU A 248 4.64 -15.13 -19.61
CA GLU A 248 4.23 -16.43 -20.14
C GLU A 248 2.89 -16.34 -20.89
N LEU A 249 1.93 -15.57 -20.38
CA LEU A 249 0.62 -15.37 -21.02
C LEU A 249 0.72 -14.60 -22.36
N LEU A 250 1.83 -13.91 -22.61
CA LEU A 250 2.06 -13.19 -23.87
C LEU A 250 2.67 -14.07 -24.98
N LYS A 251 3.17 -15.26 -24.64
CA LYS A 251 3.70 -16.23 -25.63
C LYS A 251 2.56 -16.91 -26.37
#